data_AF-A0A498NWE7-F1
#
_entry.id   AF-A0A498NWE7-F1
#
_cell.length_a   1.000
_cell.length_b   1.000
_cell.length_c   1.000
_cell.angle_alpha   90.00
_cell.angle_beta   90.00
_cell.angle_gamma   90.00
#
_symmetry.space_group_name_H-M   'P 1'
#
loop_
_entity.id
_entity.type
_entity.pdbx_description
1 polymer ?
#
loop_
_entity_poly.entity_id
_entity_poly.type
_entity_poly.pdbx_seq_one_letter_code
_entity_poly.pdbx_strand_id
1 'polypeptide(L)'
;MAWRLLTQEYGIPADRLYISYFSGDVANGLPADEETRQIWLSMGVQPDHVLPFGMKDNFWEMGETGPCGPCTEIHYDHIGNRNAASLVNADSPDVVEIWNLVFMQYNREVNGSLRPLPQCSVDTGMGLERLVTVLQGKRSNYDTDLFTPILSAIHQCSKVPAYQGRTGEADVGQVDMAYRVVADHIRTLSVCIADGVYPGMTGAELVLRRILRRAVRFTTEVLQAPEGALASLVPTVAHILGDAYPELHTESERIMDLINQNEVQFLSSLKQGRRVIDRTLSNMDKDSAVFPASVAWSLYRNLGFPLDLIDLMLEEKGKVVDKKEMAVLEDEYEKLRLQSEEDDGDRVNQLDLHSLAELQSRGVPHTDDSPKYCYSLGPNGQYVTTQQHA
;
A
#
# COMPACT_ATOMS: atom_id res chain seq x y z
N MET A 1 -0.30 -22.64 -23.13
CA MET A 1 -1.58 -22.66 -22.37
C MET A 1 -2.21 -21.28 -22.31
N ALA A 2 -1.48 -20.24 -21.91
CA ALA A 2 -1.99 -18.86 -21.84
C ALA A 2 -2.69 -18.39 -23.13
N TRP A 3 -2.04 -18.55 -24.29
CA TRP A 3 -2.64 -18.18 -25.58
C TRP A 3 -3.99 -18.84 -25.85
N ARG A 4 -4.10 -20.14 -25.58
CA ARG A 4 -5.36 -20.89 -25.75
C ARG A 4 -6.43 -20.39 -24.80
N LEU A 5 -6.10 -20.14 -23.52
CA LEU A 5 -7.07 -19.63 -22.56
C LEU A 5 -7.65 -18.29 -23.01
N LEU A 6 -6.78 -17.34 -23.39
CA LEU A 6 -7.23 -16.01 -23.81
C LEU A 6 -8.04 -16.05 -25.11
N THR A 7 -7.52 -16.73 -26.15
CA THR A 7 -8.10 -16.64 -27.49
C THR A 7 -9.23 -17.63 -27.76
N GLN A 8 -9.19 -18.83 -27.17
CA GLN A 8 -10.17 -19.89 -27.44
C GLN A 8 -11.24 -19.98 -26.35
N GLU A 9 -10.82 -20.04 -25.08
CA GLU A 9 -11.75 -20.25 -23.97
C GLU A 9 -12.45 -18.94 -23.57
N TYR A 10 -11.71 -17.82 -23.49
CA TYR A 10 -12.27 -16.50 -23.23
C TYR A 10 -12.68 -15.72 -24.49
N GLY A 11 -12.25 -16.16 -25.67
CA GLY A 11 -12.65 -15.54 -26.94
C GLY A 11 -12.09 -14.15 -27.18
N ILE A 12 -10.97 -13.78 -26.55
CA ILE A 12 -10.32 -12.49 -26.78
C ILE A 12 -9.73 -12.47 -28.20
N PRO A 13 -10.01 -11.42 -29.01
CA PRO A 13 -9.49 -11.32 -30.36
C PRO A 13 -7.96 -11.32 -30.39
N ALA A 14 -7.37 -12.27 -31.11
CA ALA A 14 -5.92 -12.46 -31.18
C ALA A 14 -5.19 -11.25 -31.82
N ASP A 15 -5.86 -10.54 -32.73
CA ASP A 15 -5.35 -9.32 -33.38
C ASP A 15 -5.26 -8.11 -32.44
N ARG A 16 -5.82 -8.22 -31.22
CA ARG A 16 -5.68 -7.21 -30.17
C ARG A 16 -4.60 -7.54 -29.15
N LEU A 17 -3.96 -8.71 -29.28
CA LEU A 17 -2.93 -9.16 -28.35
C LEU A 17 -1.53 -8.87 -28.91
N TYR A 18 -0.69 -8.31 -28.05
CA TYR A 18 0.73 -8.05 -28.29
C TYR A 18 1.56 -8.77 -27.26
N ILE A 19 2.70 -9.30 -27.66
CA ILE A 19 3.57 -10.12 -26.83
C ILE A 19 4.91 -9.43 -26.69
N SER A 20 5.41 -9.34 -25.46
CA SER A 20 6.78 -8.90 -25.17
C SER A 20 7.70 -10.10 -24.90
N TYR A 21 8.99 -9.98 -25.22
CA TYR A 21 10.01 -10.98 -24.87
C TYR A 21 11.35 -10.31 -24.54
N PHE A 22 12.17 -11.00 -23.74
CA PHE A 22 13.45 -10.48 -23.29
C PHE A 22 14.46 -10.31 -24.43
N SER A 23 14.89 -9.07 -24.67
CA SER A 23 15.86 -8.71 -25.71
C SER A 23 17.32 -8.98 -25.34
N GLY A 24 17.57 -9.49 -24.13
CA GLY A 24 18.91 -9.64 -23.59
C GLY A 24 19.39 -8.41 -22.83
N ASP A 25 20.45 -8.59 -22.07
CA ASP A 25 21.16 -7.52 -21.38
C ASP A 25 22.67 -7.78 -21.39
N VAL A 26 23.40 -6.99 -22.18
CA VAL A 26 24.85 -7.14 -22.35
C VAL A 26 25.60 -6.82 -21.05
N ALA A 27 25.07 -5.91 -20.22
CA ALA A 27 25.73 -5.50 -18.97
C ALA A 27 25.82 -6.66 -17.96
N ASN A 28 24.77 -7.48 -17.88
CA ASN A 28 24.72 -8.68 -17.03
C ASN A 28 25.10 -9.97 -17.78
N GLY A 29 25.53 -9.88 -19.05
CA GLY A 29 25.94 -11.03 -19.85
C GLY A 29 24.79 -11.99 -20.19
N LEU A 30 23.55 -11.47 -20.24
CA LEU A 30 22.36 -12.25 -20.54
C LEU A 30 22.01 -12.15 -22.04
N PRO A 31 21.89 -13.27 -22.75
CA PRO A 31 21.48 -13.27 -24.15
C PRO A 31 20.00 -12.94 -24.31
N ALA A 32 19.60 -12.57 -25.53
CA ALA A 32 18.19 -12.44 -25.89
C ALA A 32 17.48 -13.79 -25.83
N ASP A 33 16.24 -13.79 -25.35
CA ASP A 33 15.37 -14.97 -25.30
C ASP A 33 14.69 -15.20 -26.67
N GLU A 34 15.49 -15.60 -27.64
CA GLU A 34 15.01 -15.91 -28.99
C GLU A 34 14.14 -17.17 -29.02
N GLU A 35 14.28 -18.08 -28.03
CA GLU A 35 13.42 -19.25 -27.89
C GLU A 35 11.96 -18.83 -27.69
N THR A 36 11.71 -17.95 -26.72
CA THR A 36 10.37 -17.40 -26.45
C THR A 36 9.78 -16.73 -27.69
N ARG A 37 10.57 -15.90 -28.39
CA ARG A 37 10.12 -15.26 -29.63
C ARG A 37 9.68 -16.30 -30.67
N GLN A 38 10.50 -17.33 -30.92
CA GLN A 38 10.18 -18.35 -31.92
C GLN A 38 8.96 -19.18 -31.53
N ILE A 39 8.77 -19.47 -30.24
CA ILE A 39 7.57 -20.16 -29.73
C ILE A 39 6.30 -19.36 -30.08
N TRP A 40 6.27 -18.05 -29.81
CA TRP A 40 5.13 -17.19 -30.14
C TRP A 40 4.83 -17.11 -31.63
N LEU A 41 5.87 -16.94 -32.46
CA LEU A 41 5.72 -16.96 -33.92
C LEU A 41 5.18 -18.30 -34.42
N SER A 42 5.65 -19.41 -33.86
CA SER A 42 5.19 -20.76 -34.24
C SER A 42 3.72 -21.02 -33.89
N MET A 43 3.19 -20.32 -32.87
CA MET A 43 1.77 -20.36 -32.50
C MET A 43 0.89 -19.46 -33.39
N GLY A 44 1.48 -18.72 -34.33
CA GLY A 44 0.76 -17.89 -35.30
C GLY A 44 0.56 -16.42 -34.87
N VAL A 45 1.25 -15.95 -33.83
CA VAL A 45 1.29 -14.51 -33.51
C VAL A 45 2.02 -13.78 -34.62
N GLN A 46 1.49 -12.63 -35.05
CA GLN A 46 2.09 -11.85 -36.13
C GLN A 46 3.47 -11.31 -35.71
N PRO A 47 4.47 -11.26 -36.62
CA PRO A 47 5.81 -10.80 -36.27
C PRO A 47 5.88 -9.38 -35.71
N ASP A 48 4.99 -8.48 -36.16
CA ASP A 48 4.87 -7.10 -35.67
C ASP A 48 4.12 -6.99 -34.33
N HIS A 49 3.65 -8.12 -33.78
CA HIS A 49 3.04 -8.23 -32.45
C HIS A 49 3.96 -8.91 -31.44
N VAL A 50 5.17 -9.34 -31.83
CA VAL A 50 6.17 -9.94 -30.92
C VAL A 50 7.34 -8.98 -30.76
N LEU A 51 7.44 -8.35 -29.59
CA LEU A 51 8.22 -7.14 -29.37
C LEU A 51 9.37 -7.37 -28.36
N PRO A 52 10.59 -6.93 -28.68
CA PRO A 52 11.73 -7.05 -27.76
C PRO A 52 11.73 -5.94 -26.70
N PHE A 53 11.87 -6.29 -25.41
CA PHE A 53 12.20 -5.33 -24.34
C PHE A 53 13.33 -5.80 -23.45
N GLY A 54 14.02 -4.84 -22.84
CA GLY A 54 15.17 -5.09 -21.99
C GLY A 54 14.82 -5.54 -20.58
N MET A 55 15.82 -5.51 -19.71
CA MET A 55 15.72 -6.02 -18.33
C MET A 55 14.65 -5.34 -17.48
N LYS A 56 14.35 -4.06 -17.75
CA LYS A 56 13.33 -3.31 -17.00
C LYS A 56 11.94 -3.95 -17.11
N ASP A 57 11.59 -4.46 -18.29
CA ASP A 57 10.23 -4.89 -18.60
C ASP A 57 10.14 -6.43 -18.74
N ASN A 58 11.18 -7.08 -19.29
CA ASN A 58 11.16 -8.53 -19.54
C ASN A 58 12.17 -9.35 -18.72
N PHE A 59 12.57 -8.88 -17.55
CA PHE A 59 13.32 -9.67 -16.57
C PHE A 59 12.71 -9.49 -15.19
N TRP A 60 12.09 -10.55 -14.67
CA TRP A 60 11.32 -10.47 -13.43
C TRP A 60 12.12 -10.97 -12.24
N GLU A 61 11.95 -10.29 -11.11
CA GLU A 61 12.68 -10.54 -9.87
C GLU A 61 11.72 -10.45 -8.67
N MET A 62 11.83 -11.40 -7.73
CA MET A 62 10.99 -11.40 -6.52
C MET A 62 11.34 -10.25 -5.56
N GLY A 63 12.60 -9.80 -5.60
CA GLY A 63 13.16 -8.77 -4.73
C GLY A 63 14.65 -8.58 -5.00
N GLU A 64 15.38 -8.01 -4.04
CA GLU A 64 16.84 -7.78 -4.18
C GLU A 64 17.64 -9.08 -4.33
N THR A 65 17.11 -10.19 -3.81
CA THR A 65 17.69 -11.54 -3.91
C THR A 65 16.59 -12.58 -4.13
N GLY A 66 16.97 -13.74 -4.67
CA GLY A 66 16.08 -14.87 -4.87
C GLY A 66 15.84 -15.25 -6.33
N PRO A 67 14.90 -16.16 -6.59
CA PRO A 67 14.60 -16.64 -7.93
C PRO A 67 14.16 -15.51 -8.88
N CYS A 68 14.70 -15.54 -10.09
CA CYS A 68 14.45 -14.55 -11.15
C CYS A 68 14.66 -15.17 -12.54
N GLY A 69 14.27 -14.43 -13.57
CA GLY A 69 14.55 -14.82 -14.94
C GLY A 69 13.84 -13.99 -16.00
N PRO A 70 14.08 -14.31 -17.29
CA PRO A 70 13.39 -13.66 -18.39
C PRO A 70 11.89 -13.94 -18.29
N CYS A 71 11.09 -13.01 -18.77
CA CYS A 71 9.65 -13.18 -18.85
C CYS A 71 9.10 -12.74 -20.21
N THR A 72 7.88 -13.18 -20.50
CA THR A 72 7.09 -12.77 -21.64
C THR A 72 5.74 -12.28 -21.15
N GLU A 73 5.33 -11.10 -21.60
CA GLU A 73 4.07 -10.50 -21.20
C GLU A 73 3.10 -10.48 -22.37
N ILE A 74 1.81 -10.57 -22.05
CA ILE A 74 0.71 -10.43 -22.98
C ILE A 74 0.02 -9.11 -22.69
N HIS A 75 -0.04 -8.24 -23.69
CA HIS A 75 -0.72 -6.95 -23.65
C HIS A 75 -1.96 -6.96 -24.53
N TYR A 76 -2.94 -6.14 -24.18
CA TYR A 76 -4.20 -6.01 -24.89
C TYR A 76 -4.44 -4.56 -25.32
N ASP A 77 -4.74 -4.34 -26.61
CA ASP A 77 -5.20 -3.05 -27.13
C ASP A 77 -6.73 -2.94 -27.02
N HIS A 78 -7.18 -2.01 -26.17
CA HIS A 78 -8.59 -1.72 -25.98
C HIS A 78 -9.25 -1.09 -27.21
N ILE A 79 -8.49 -0.38 -28.06
CA ILE A 79 -9.04 0.30 -29.24
C ILE A 79 -9.22 -0.71 -30.39
N GLY A 80 -8.16 -1.45 -30.73
CA GLY A 80 -8.13 -2.42 -31.83
C GLY A 80 -8.19 -1.76 -33.21
N ASN A 81 -8.22 -2.59 -34.27
CA ASN A 81 -8.22 -2.14 -35.67
C ASN A 81 -7.07 -1.19 -36.03
N ARG A 82 -5.94 -1.32 -35.35
CA ARG A 82 -4.69 -0.57 -35.56
C ARG A 82 -3.51 -1.44 -35.14
N ASN A 83 -2.31 -1.13 -35.62
CA ASN A 83 -1.10 -1.63 -34.99
C ASN A 83 -0.75 -0.70 -33.81
N ALA A 84 -0.71 -1.27 -32.60
CA ALA A 84 -0.47 -0.58 -31.34
C ALA A 84 0.86 -0.98 -30.70
N ALA A 85 1.77 -1.61 -31.46
CA ALA A 85 3.04 -2.12 -30.95
C ALA A 85 3.89 -1.03 -30.28
N SER A 86 3.88 0.20 -30.82
CA SER A 86 4.61 1.34 -30.24
C SER A 86 4.04 1.84 -28.91
N LEU A 87 2.86 1.38 -28.50
CA LEU A 87 2.20 1.75 -27.25
C LEU A 87 2.41 0.70 -26.14
N VAL A 88 2.94 -0.48 -26.48
CA VAL A 88 3.28 -1.53 -25.51
C VAL A 88 4.42 -1.03 -24.62
N ASN A 89 4.26 -1.14 -23.30
CA ASN A 89 5.19 -0.64 -22.28
C ASN A 89 5.54 0.86 -22.42
N ALA A 90 4.64 1.64 -23.01
CA ALA A 90 4.77 3.09 -23.18
C ALA A 90 3.83 3.90 -22.24
N ASP A 91 3.44 3.31 -21.11
CA ASP A 91 2.51 3.90 -20.12
C ASP A 91 1.17 4.37 -20.71
N SER A 92 0.74 3.74 -21.81
CA SER A 92 -0.51 4.08 -22.50
C SER A 92 -1.71 3.41 -21.81
N PRO A 93 -2.79 4.15 -21.49
CA PRO A 93 -4.01 3.53 -20.95
C PRO A 93 -4.78 2.72 -22.00
N ASP A 94 -4.40 2.83 -23.28
CA ASP A 94 -5.02 2.07 -24.36
C ASP A 94 -4.51 0.64 -24.49
N VAL A 95 -3.25 0.41 -24.10
CA VAL A 95 -2.58 -0.88 -24.25
C VAL A 95 -2.08 -1.30 -22.88
N VAL A 96 -2.73 -2.31 -22.31
CA VAL A 96 -2.47 -2.74 -20.94
C VAL A 96 -1.89 -4.14 -20.93
N GLU A 97 -0.90 -4.36 -20.09
CA GLU A 97 -0.41 -5.69 -19.73
C GLU A 97 -1.52 -6.44 -18.98
N ILE A 98 -1.86 -7.65 -19.43
CA ILE A 98 -2.88 -8.49 -18.80
C ILE A 98 -2.29 -9.73 -18.12
N TRP A 99 -1.19 -10.28 -18.63
CA TRP A 99 -0.61 -11.53 -18.13
C TRP A 99 0.91 -11.54 -18.31
N ASN A 100 1.66 -11.78 -17.24
CA ASN A 100 3.10 -12.01 -17.25
C ASN A 100 3.41 -13.50 -17.04
N LEU A 101 4.30 -14.06 -17.86
CA LEU A 101 4.81 -15.43 -17.76
C LEU A 101 6.33 -15.38 -17.54
N VAL A 102 6.75 -15.70 -16.32
CA VAL A 102 8.15 -15.66 -15.89
C VAL A 102 8.76 -17.05 -15.98
N PHE A 103 9.93 -17.12 -16.63
CA PHE A 103 10.74 -18.33 -16.71
C PHE A 103 11.85 -18.25 -15.68
N MET A 104 11.61 -18.86 -14.52
CA MET A 104 12.58 -18.88 -13.41
C MET A 104 13.78 -19.75 -13.81
N GLN A 105 14.89 -19.08 -14.14
CA GLN A 105 16.11 -19.70 -14.65
C GLN A 105 17.32 -19.40 -13.76
N TYR A 106 17.26 -18.32 -12.98
CA TYR A 106 18.36 -17.82 -12.17
C TYR A 106 17.96 -17.58 -10.72
N ASN A 107 18.95 -17.48 -9.86
CA ASN A 107 18.86 -16.97 -8.50
C ASN A 107 19.76 -15.73 -8.41
N ARG A 108 19.21 -14.58 -8.00
CA ARG A 108 20.00 -13.40 -7.69
C ARG A 108 20.58 -13.52 -6.28
N GLU A 109 21.89 -13.47 -6.22
CA GLU A 109 22.67 -13.50 -4.99
C GLU A 109 22.79 -12.09 -4.38
N VAL A 110 23.16 -12.00 -3.10
CA VAL A 110 23.31 -10.73 -2.36
C VAL A 110 24.29 -9.75 -3.04
N ASN A 111 25.29 -10.27 -3.74
CA ASN A 111 26.25 -9.47 -4.49
C ASN A 111 25.75 -9.01 -5.87
N GLY A 112 24.47 -9.28 -6.20
CA GLY A 112 23.83 -8.97 -7.47
C GLY A 112 24.11 -9.97 -8.59
N SER A 113 24.95 -10.98 -8.39
CA SER A 113 25.27 -11.98 -9.42
C SER A 113 24.11 -12.97 -9.65
N LEU A 114 24.00 -13.47 -10.88
CA LEU A 114 22.97 -14.42 -11.29
C LEU A 114 23.54 -15.83 -11.37
N ARG A 115 23.01 -16.72 -10.53
CA ARG A 115 23.37 -18.14 -10.51
C ARG A 115 22.28 -18.98 -11.19
N PRO A 116 22.60 -19.84 -12.18
CA PRO A 116 21.60 -20.73 -12.77
C PRO A 116 20.95 -21.65 -11.73
N LEU A 117 19.63 -21.82 -11.83
CA LEU A 117 18.89 -22.76 -11.00
C LEU A 117 19.15 -24.21 -11.43
N PRO A 118 19.15 -25.18 -10.50
CA PRO A 118 19.30 -26.59 -10.84
C PRO A 118 18.10 -27.14 -11.65
N GLN A 119 16.93 -26.53 -11.49
CA GLN A 119 15.71 -26.83 -12.23
C GLN A 119 15.00 -25.53 -12.59
N CYS A 120 14.58 -25.41 -13.85
CA CYS A 120 13.77 -24.27 -14.30
C CYS A 120 12.32 -24.43 -13.85
N SER A 121 11.66 -23.32 -13.54
CA SER A 121 10.24 -23.29 -13.17
C SER A 121 9.52 -22.20 -13.96
N VAL A 122 8.19 -22.28 -13.98
CA VAL A 122 7.34 -21.26 -14.61
C VAL A 122 6.45 -20.65 -13.52
N ASP A 123 6.48 -19.33 -13.43
CA ASP A 123 5.57 -18.55 -12.61
C ASP A 123 4.74 -17.65 -13.55
N THR A 124 3.44 -17.54 -13.31
CA THR A 124 2.58 -16.70 -14.15
C THR A 124 1.61 -15.89 -13.31
N GLY A 125 1.52 -14.59 -13.59
CA GLY A 125 0.59 -13.68 -12.92
C GLY A 125 -0.34 -13.01 -13.93
N MET A 126 -1.66 -13.15 -13.72
CA MET A 126 -2.69 -12.48 -14.51
C MET A 126 -3.59 -11.68 -13.57
N GLY A 127 -3.66 -10.36 -13.78
CA GLY A 127 -4.51 -9.49 -12.97
C GLY A 127 -5.98 -9.72 -13.28
N LEU A 128 -6.74 -10.27 -12.33
CA LEU A 128 -8.17 -10.58 -12.52
C LEU A 128 -8.97 -9.34 -12.92
N GLU A 129 -8.77 -8.21 -12.24
CA GLU A 129 -9.46 -6.95 -12.52
C GLU A 129 -9.20 -6.46 -13.95
N ARG A 130 -7.95 -6.59 -14.44
CA ARG A 130 -7.59 -6.22 -15.81
C ARG A 130 -8.23 -7.17 -16.82
N LEU A 131 -8.20 -8.48 -16.56
CA LEU A 131 -8.86 -9.47 -17.42
C LEU A 131 -10.37 -9.21 -17.50
N VAL A 132 -11.04 -9.01 -16.37
CA VAL A 132 -12.48 -8.72 -16.32
C VAL A 132 -12.80 -7.43 -17.09
N THR A 133 -11.95 -6.41 -17.01
CA THR A 133 -12.08 -5.18 -17.79
C THR A 133 -12.10 -5.46 -19.29
N VAL A 134 -11.18 -6.31 -19.77
CA VAL A 134 -11.14 -6.73 -21.17
C VAL A 134 -12.40 -7.50 -21.56
N LEU A 135 -12.79 -8.50 -20.78
CA LEU A 135 -13.93 -9.37 -21.08
C LEU A 135 -15.27 -8.63 -21.06
N GLN A 136 -15.41 -7.62 -20.20
CA GLN A 136 -16.61 -6.79 -20.12
C GLN A 136 -16.59 -5.58 -21.08
N GLY A 137 -15.55 -5.44 -21.91
CA GLY A 137 -15.41 -4.33 -22.83
C GLY A 137 -15.33 -2.97 -22.13
N LYS A 138 -14.78 -2.93 -20.92
CA LYS A 138 -14.58 -1.72 -20.12
C LYS A 138 -13.24 -1.06 -20.43
N ARG A 139 -13.08 0.17 -19.97
CA ARG A 139 -11.86 0.98 -20.13
C ARG A 139 -11.12 1.22 -18.81
N SER A 140 -11.75 0.88 -17.70
CA SER A 140 -11.17 0.97 -16.37
C SER A 140 -11.55 -0.26 -15.56
N ASN A 141 -10.61 -0.72 -14.72
CA ASN A 141 -10.87 -1.74 -13.70
C ASN A 141 -12.06 -1.38 -12.82
N TYR A 142 -12.22 -0.08 -12.52
CA TYR A 142 -13.27 0.42 -11.64
C TYR A 142 -14.67 0.42 -12.28
N ASP A 143 -14.78 0.21 -13.59
CA ASP A 143 -16.06 0.17 -14.31
C ASP A 143 -16.65 -1.25 -14.40
N THR A 144 -15.99 -2.22 -13.78
CA THR A 144 -16.39 -3.64 -13.77
C THR A 144 -17.35 -3.96 -12.63
N ASP A 145 -17.96 -5.14 -12.68
CA ASP A 145 -18.76 -5.72 -11.60
C ASP A 145 -17.97 -5.93 -10.29
N LEU A 146 -16.64 -5.99 -10.34
CA LEU A 146 -15.79 -6.08 -9.15
C LEU A 146 -15.69 -4.77 -8.33
N PHE A 147 -16.09 -3.63 -8.90
CA PHE A 147 -15.99 -2.32 -8.23
C PHE A 147 -17.28 -1.52 -8.26
N THR A 148 -18.10 -1.64 -9.30
CA THR A 148 -19.33 -0.85 -9.45
C THR A 148 -20.32 -0.97 -8.26
N PRO A 149 -20.45 -2.12 -7.55
CA PRO A 149 -21.28 -2.17 -6.34
C PRO A 149 -20.68 -1.33 -5.20
N ILE A 150 -19.36 -1.34 -5.02
CA ILE A 150 -18.67 -0.53 -4.00
C ILE A 150 -18.81 0.96 -4.33
N LEU A 151 -18.60 1.35 -5.59
CA LEU A 151 -18.80 2.72 -6.05
C LEU A 151 -20.24 3.21 -5.82
N SER A 152 -21.22 2.33 -6.04
CA SER A 152 -22.63 2.63 -5.77
C SER A 152 -22.90 2.80 -4.27
N ALA A 153 -22.33 1.95 -3.42
CA ALA A 153 -22.43 2.07 -1.96
C ALA A 153 -21.77 3.36 -1.44
N ILE A 154 -20.61 3.74 -1.99
CA ILE A 154 -19.97 5.02 -1.70
C ILE A 154 -20.90 6.17 -2.08
N HIS A 155 -21.52 6.12 -3.25
CA HIS A 155 -22.42 7.19 -3.68
C HIS A 155 -23.57 7.40 -2.70
N GLN A 156 -24.15 6.30 -2.18
CA GLN A 156 -25.27 6.32 -1.24
C GLN A 156 -24.94 6.97 0.11
N CYS A 157 -23.69 6.90 0.57
CA CYS A 157 -23.26 7.51 1.83
C CYS A 157 -22.59 8.88 1.63
N SER A 158 -22.19 9.22 0.41
CA SER A 158 -21.53 10.48 0.06
C SER A 158 -22.51 11.63 -0.19
N LYS A 159 -21.98 12.87 -0.23
CA LYS A 159 -22.76 14.08 -0.62
C LYS A 159 -22.30 14.67 -1.95
N VAL A 160 -21.55 13.89 -2.72
CA VAL A 160 -20.97 14.30 -4.00
C VAL A 160 -21.72 13.67 -5.17
N PRO A 161 -21.54 14.17 -6.41
CA PRO A 161 -22.07 13.52 -7.60
C PRO A 161 -21.63 12.06 -7.72
N ALA A 162 -22.41 11.28 -8.47
CA ALA A 162 -22.05 9.91 -8.81
C ALA A 162 -20.74 9.85 -9.60
N TYR A 163 -20.02 8.73 -9.46
CA TYR A 163 -18.79 8.46 -10.20
C TYR A 163 -18.99 8.57 -11.72
N GLN A 164 -18.07 9.26 -12.41
CA GLN A 164 -18.13 9.48 -13.86
C GLN A 164 -16.92 8.93 -14.62
N GLY A 165 -15.93 8.35 -13.92
CA GLY A 165 -14.75 7.78 -14.58
C GLY A 165 -13.73 8.80 -15.09
N ARG A 166 -13.77 10.06 -14.65
CA ARG A 166 -12.81 11.08 -15.07
C ARG A 166 -11.46 10.89 -14.39
N THR A 167 -10.40 11.30 -15.06
CA THR A 167 -9.01 11.22 -14.59
C THR A 167 -8.26 12.52 -14.91
N GLY A 168 -7.18 12.78 -14.17
CA GLY A 168 -6.34 13.95 -14.37
C GLY A 168 -7.12 15.27 -14.22
N GLU A 169 -6.82 16.23 -15.08
CA GLU A 169 -7.44 17.56 -15.07
C GLU A 169 -8.96 17.55 -15.28
N ALA A 170 -9.51 16.47 -15.87
CA ALA A 170 -10.94 16.33 -16.07
C ALA A 170 -11.70 16.03 -14.77
N ASP A 171 -11.04 15.51 -13.74
CA ASP A 171 -11.63 15.18 -12.44
C ASP A 171 -11.54 16.36 -11.47
N VAL A 172 -12.35 17.40 -11.75
CA VAL A 172 -12.40 18.61 -10.93
C VAL A 172 -12.81 18.28 -9.50
N GLY A 173 -11.95 18.65 -8.54
CA GLY A 173 -12.16 18.33 -7.12
C GLY A 173 -11.81 16.89 -6.74
N GLN A 174 -11.19 16.13 -7.65
CA GLN A 174 -10.69 14.77 -7.40
C GLN A 174 -11.77 13.79 -6.92
N VAL A 175 -13.03 14.00 -7.32
CA VAL A 175 -14.16 13.21 -6.85
C VAL A 175 -14.05 11.77 -7.35
N ASP A 176 -13.80 11.59 -8.65
CA ASP A 176 -13.69 10.24 -9.22
C ASP A 176 -12.44 9.51 -8.71
N MET A 177 -11.36 10.24 -8.44
CA MET A 177 -10.18 9.73 -7.75
C MET A 177 -10.52 9.26 -6.33
N ALA A 178 -11.29 10.03 -5.57
CA ALA A 178 -11.70 9.67 -4.22
C ALA A 178 -12.55 8.38 -4.21
N TYR A 179 -13.48 8.25 -5.15
CA TYR A 179 -14.24 7.00 -5.37
C TYR A 179 -13.31 5.80 -5.59
N ARG A 180 -12.34 5.93 -6.50
CA ARG A 180 -11.36 4.86 -6.79
C ARG A 180 -10.50 4.51 -5.58
N VAL A 181 -9.97 5.53 -4.89
CA VAL A 181 -9.12 5.34 -3.70
C VAL A 181 -9.88 4.65 -2.59
N VAL A 182 -11.10 5.09 -2.28
CA VAL A 182 -11.90 4.49 -1.20
C VAL A 182 -12.32 3.06 -1.55
N ALA A 183 -12.73 2.81 -2.80
CA ALA A 183 -13.12 1.47 -3.23
C ALA A 183 -11.96 0.46 -3.24
N ASP A 184 -10.77 0.91 -3.64
CA ASP A 184 -9.54 0.11 -3.59
C ASP A 184 -9.13 -0.16 -2.13
N HIS A 185 -9.03 0.90 -1.33
CA HIS A 185 -8.52 0.78 0.03
C HIS A 185 -9.44 -0.01 0.94
N ILE A 186 -10.77 0.07 0.79
CA ILE A 186 -11.66 -0.77 1.60
C ILE A 186 -11.51 -2.26 1.27
N ARG A 187 -11.24 -2.62 0.01
CA ARG A 187 -10.93 -4.01 -0.36
C ARG A 187 -9.64 -4.47 0.31
N THR A 188 -8.57 -3.68 0.21
CA THR A 188 -7.29 -3.98 0.87
C THR A 188 -7.44 -4.11 2.39
N LEU A 189 -8.11 -3.14 3.04
CA LEU A 189 -8.34 -3.17 4.48
C LEU A 189 -9.11 -4.40 4.90
N SER A 190 -10.18 -4.75 4.17
CA SER A 190 -11.02 -5.90 4.52
C SER A 190 -10.25 -7.22 4.41
N VAL A 191 -9.50 -7.42 3.31
CA VAL A 191 -8.71 -8.64 3.10
C VAL A 191 -7.58 -8.73 4.11
N CYS A 192 -6.77 -7.68 4.30
CA CYS A 192 -5.66 -7.71 5.24
C CYS A 192 -6.11 -7.96 6.69
N ILE A 193 -7.22 -7.34 7.12
CA ILE A 193 -7.74 -7.54 8.48
C ILE A 193 -8.32 -8.95 8.63
N ALA A 194 -9.00 -9.49 7.62
CA ALA A 194 -9.48 -10.88 7.62
C ALA A 194 -8.31 -11.88 7.75
N ASP A 195 -7.17 -11.60 7.12
CA ASP A 195 -5.94 -12.39 7.21
C ASP A 195 -5.15 -12.17 8.52
N GLY A 196 -5.66 -11.32 9.42
CA GLY A 196 -5.07 -11.06 10.73
C GLY A 196 -3.95 -10.02 10.75
N VAL A 197 -3.84 -9.18 9.72
CA VAL A 197 -2.95 -8.00 9.72
C VAL A 197 -3.73 -6.78 10.17
N TYR A 198 -3.25 -6.08 11.19
CA TYR A 198 -3.93 -4.95 11.80
C TYR A 198 -3.18 -3.63 11.57
N PRO A 199 -3.86 -2.47 11.55
CA PRO A 199 -3.20 -1.18 11.53
C PRO A 199 -2.29 -0.98 12.76
N GLY A 200 -1.03 -0.65 12.54
CA GLY A 200 -0.01 -0.57 13.60
C GLY A 200 1.12 0.41 13.32
N MET A 201 2.27 0.21 13.96
CA MET A 201 3.36 1.20 14.01
C MET A 201 4.56 0.87 13.13
N THR A 202 4.77 -0.39 12.75
CA THR A 202 5.95 -0.85 12.01
C THR A 202 5.58 -1.83 10.89
N GLY A 203 6.49 -2.02 9.94
CA GLY A 203 6.34 -3.03 8.87
C GLY A 203 5.03 -2.92 8.07
N ALA A 204 4.40 -4.06 7.80
CA ALA A 204 3.14 -4.14 7.06
C ALA A 204 1.97 -3.45 7.77
N GLU A 205 1.96 -3.48 9.11
CA GLU A 205 0.91 -2.83 9.91
C GLU A 205 0.91 -1.31 9.74
N LEU A 206 2.10 -0.69 9.62
CA LEU A 206 2.23 0.74 9.33
C LEU A 206 1.68 1.07 7.93
N VAL A 207 1.94 0.22 6.94
CA VAL A 207 1.39 0.39 5.59
C VAL A 207 -0.13 0.34 5.62
N LEU A 208 -0.71 -0.65 6.31
CA LEU A 208 -2.15 -0.78 6.45
C LEU A 208 -2.78 0.43 7.16
N ARG A 209 -2.10 0.96 8.19
CA ARG A 209 -2.52 2.19 8.87
C ARG A 209 -2.50 3.41 7.94
N ARG A 210 -1.52 3.53 7.04
CA ARG A 210 -1.48 4.62 6.03
C ARG A 210 -2.65 4.51 5.05
N ILE A 211 -2.92 3.29 4.56
CA ILE A 211 -4.06 2.99 3.68
C ILE A 211 -5.38 3.38 4.35
N LEU A 212 -5.59 2.96 5.61
CA LEU A 212 -6.80 3.30 6.38
C LEU A 212 -6.99 4.81 6.47
N ARG A 213 -5.96 5.54 6.87
CA ARG A 213 -6.04 6.99 7.06
C ARG A 213 -6.29 7.74 5.77
N ARG A 214 -5.67 7.29 4.67
CA ARG A 214 -5.94 7.82 3.33
C ARG A 214 -7.39 7.59 2.94
N ALA A 215 -7.93 6.39 3.16
CA ALA A 215 -9.33 6.08 2.88
C ALA A 215 -10.30 6.94 3.71
N VAL A 216 -10.06 7.08 5.02
CA VAL A 216 -10.87 7.94 5.91
C VAL A 216 -10.85 9.40 5.45
N ARG A 217 -9.68 9.91 5.04
CA ARG A 217 -9.58 11.28 4.53
C ARG A 217 -10.40 11.48 3.26
N PHE A 218 -10.23 10.64 2.25
CA PHE A 218 -10.99 10.79 1.00
C PHE A 218 -12.50 10.63 1.23
N THR A 219 -12.89 9.72 2.14
CA THR A 219 -14.28 9.53 2.58
C THR A 219 -14.88 10.79 3.19
N THR A 220 -14.15 11.46 4.07
CA THR A 220 -14.67 12.59 4.85
C THR A 220 -14.46 13.97 4.20
N GLU A 221 -13.28 14.23 3.63
CA GLU A 221 -12.93 15.55 3.09
C GLU A 221 -13.38 15.73 1.63
N VAL A 222 -13.26 14.70 0.80
CA VAL A 222 -13.58 14.79 -0.63
C VAL A 222 -15.01 14.31 -0.89
N LEU A 223 -15.36 13.11 -0.44
CA LEU A 223 -16.68 12.51 -0.64
C LEU A 223 -17.75 13.05 0.33
N GLN A 224 -17.32 13.75 1.39
CA GLN A 224 -18.19 14.38 2.40
C GLN A 224 -19.18 13.39 3.05
N ALA A 225 -18.76 12.13 3.17
CA ALA A 225 -19.53 11.08 3.83
C ALA A 225 -19.40 11.21 5.36
N PRO A 226 -20.40 10.75 6.13
CA PRO A 226 -20.36 10.79 7.58
C PRO A 226 -19.35 9.77 8.16
N GLU A 227 -18.96 9.97 9.41
CA GLU A 227 -18.19 9.00 10.19
C GLU A 227 -18.89 7.63 10.22
N GLY A 228 -18.13 6.54 10.09
CA GLY A 228 -18.63 5.17 9.94
C GLY A 228 -18.98 4.78 8.49
N ALA A 229 -18.97 5.71 7.53
CA ALA A 229 -19.25 5.41 6.14
C ALA A 229 -18.20 4.52 5.46
N LEU A 230 -16.94 4.56 5.91
CA LEU A 230 -15.91 3.67 5.38
C LEU A 230 -16.16 2.21 5.80
N ALA A 231 -16.43 1.99 7.08
CA ALA A 231 -16.72 0.64 7.60
C ALA A 231 -18.01 0.06 7.02
N SER A 232 -19.02 0.88 6.70
CA SER A 232 -20.27 0.40 6.12
C SER A 232 -20.12 -0.20 4.71
N LEU A 233 -18.96 -0.02 4.07
CA LEU A 233 -18.63 -0.64 2.77
C LEU A 233 -18.16 -2.09 2.89
N VAL A 234 -17.71 -2.55 4.06
CA VAL A 234 -17.20 -3.92 4.29
C VAL A 234 -18.18 -5.01 3.85
N PRO A 235 -19.49 -4.94 4.16
CA PRO A 235 -20.45 -5.95 3.68
C PRO A 235 -20.53 -6.04 2.15
N THR A 236 -20.30 -4.92 1.45
CA THR A 236 -20.28 -4.91 -0.03
C THR A 236 -19.02 -5.61 -0.56
N VAL A 237 -17.88 -5.43 0.12
CA VAL A 237 -16.64 -6.16 -0.21
C VAL A 237 -16.83 -7.66 0.01
N ALA A 238 -17.38 -8.05 1.16
CA ALA A 238 -17.67 -9.45 1.46
C ALA A 238 -18.66 -10.06 0.46
N HIS A 239 -19.64 -9.30 -0.02
CA HIS A 239 -20.55 -9.78 -1.06
C HIS A 239 -19.84 -10.07 -2.41
N ILE A 240 -18.85 -9.26 -2.79
CA ILE A 240 -18.14 -9.41 -4.07
C ILE A 240 -17.08 -10.52 -4.00
N LEU A 241 -16.35 -10.61 -2.88
CA LEU A 241 -15.17 -11.46 -2.75
C LEU A 241 -15.39 -12.71 -1.88
N GLY A 242 -16.46 -12.75 -1.09
CA GLY A 242 -16.66 -13.74 -0.03
C GLY A 242 -16.90 -15.17 -0.51
N ASP A 243 -17.35 -15.36 -1.75
CA ASP A 243 -17.45 -16.71 -2.34
C ASP A 243 -16.06 -17.34 -2.55
N ALA A 244 -15.06 -16.53 -2.90
CA ALA A 244 -13.67 -16.96 -3.06
C ALA A 244 -12.89 -16.94 -1.74
N TYR A 245 -13.23 -16.00 -0.85
CA TYR A 245 -12.56 -15.75 0.44
C TYR A 245 -13.60 -15.74 1.59
N PRO A 246 -14.11 -16.92 2.02
CA PRO A 246 -15.21 -17.04 2.99
C PRO A 246 -14.96 -16.38 4.35
N GLU A 247 -13.70 -16.22 4.73
CA GLU A 247 -13.25 -15.50 5.92
C GLU A 247 -13.77 -14.05 5.96
N LEU A 248 -13.97 -13.40 4.81
CA LEU A 248 -14.52 -12.04 4.74
C LEU A 248 -15.95 -11.96 5.31
N HIS A 249 -16.76 -13.00 5.12
CA HIS A 249 -18.10 -13.07 5.72
C HIS A 249 -18.04 -13.26 7.24
N THR A 250 -17.09 -14.07 7.70
CA THR A 250 -16.98 -14.42 9.13
C THR A 250 -16.41 -13.27 9.94
N GLU A 251 -15.43 -12.54 9.39
CA GLU A 251 -14.74 -11.44 10.08
C GLU A 251 -15.37 -10.06 9.82
N SER A 252 -16.45 -9.95 9.04
CA SER A 252 -17.06 -8.67 8.64
C SER A 252 -17.30 -7.70 9.80
N GLU A 253 -17.91 -8.16 10.90
CA GLU A 253 -18.17 -7.32 12.08
C GLU A 253 -16.88 -6.80 12.71
N ARG A 254 -15.88 -7.68 12.86
CA ARG A 254 -14.57 -7.32 13.43
C ARG A 254 -13.83 -6.32 12.56
N ILE A 255 -13.84 -6.52 11.24
CA ILE A 255 -13.24 -5.59 10.27
C ILE A 255 -13.88 -4.21 10.43
N MET A 256 -15.21 -4.14 10.48
CA MET A 256 -15.96 -2.89 10.67
C MET A 256 -15.60 -2.20 11.97
N ASP A 257 -15.54 -2.92 13.09
CA ASP A 257 -15.20 -2.37 14.40
C ASP A 257 -13.78 -1.79 14.43
N LEU A 258 -12.80 -2.50 13.86
CA LEU A 258 -11.42 -2.05 13.79
C LEU A 258 -11.27 -0.79 12.92
N ILE A 259 -11.97 -0.74 11.78
CA ILE A 259 -11.98 0.44 10.91
C ILE A 259 -12.60 1.63 11.66
N ASN A 260 -13.75 1.45 12.29
CA ASN A 260 -14.44 2.52 13.05
C ASN A 260 -13.57 3.06 14.20
N GLN A 261 -12.94 2.18 14.98
CA GLN A 261 -12.07 2.59 16.09
C GLN A 261 -10.89 3.43 15.60
N ASN A 262 -10.23 2.99 14.51
CA ASN A 262 -9.12 3.72 13.92
C ASN A 262 -9.56 5.03 13.26
N GLU A 263 -10.74 5.05 12.62
CA GLU A 263 -11.34 6.25 12.05
C GLU A 263 -11.58 7.32 13.12
N VAL A 264 -12.25 6.98 14.22
CA VAL A 264 -12.52 7.90 15.35
C VAL A 264 -11.22 8.53 15.86
N GLN A 265 -10.21 7.70 16.11
CA GLN A 265 -8.89 8.15 16.60
C GLN A 265 -8.24 9.09 15.60
N PHE A 266 -8.24 8.71 14.32
CA PHE A 266 -7.61 9.50 13.28
C PHE A 266 -8.34 10.82 13.01
N LEU A 267 -9.67 10.85 12.98
CA LEU A 267 -10.44 12.08 12.77
C LEU A 267 -10.23 13.10 13.89
N SER A 268 -10.06 12.63 15.13
CA SER A 268 -9.67 13.48 16.26
C SER A 268 -8.30 14.12 16.01
N SER A 269 -7.28 13.33 15.65
CA SER A 269 -5.96 13.83 15.28
C SER A 269 -6.03 14.76 14.06
N LEU A 270 -6.80 14.41 13.03
CA LEU A 270 -6.94 15.15 11.77
C LEU A 270 -7.39 16.60 12.04
N LYS A 271 -8.42 16.76 12.88
CA LYS A 271 -8.92 18.08 13.32
C LYS A 271 -7.83 18.88 14.03
N GLN A 272 -7.01 18.26 14.86
CA GLN A 272 -5.92 18.93 15.57
C GLN A 272 -4.78 19.33 14.62
N GLY A 273 -4.29 18.42 13.79
CA GLY A 273 -3.18 18.70 12.88
C GLY A 273 -3.57 19.72 11.80
N ARG A 274 -4.82 19.72 11.33
CA ARG A 274 -5.31 20.77 10.42
C ARG A 274 -5.25 22.16 11.05
N ARG A 275 -5.62 22.30 12.34
CA ARG A 275 -5.48 23.58 13.06
C ARG A 275 -4.02 24.03 13.14
N VAL A 276 -3.09 23.10 13.34
CA VAL A 276 -1.65 23.38 13.35
C VAL A 276 -1.17 23.83 11.97
N ILE A 277 -1.51 23.09 10.91
CA ILE A 277 -1.18 23.45 9.53
C ILE A 277 -1.75 24.83 9.18
N ASP A 278 -3.04 25.05 9.39
CA ASP A 278 -3.72 26.31 9.06
C ASP A 278 -3.11 27.50 9.84
N ARG A 279 -2.75 27.30 11.11
CA ARG A 279 -2.08 28.33 11.92
C ARG A 279 -0.68 28.63 11.42
N THR A 280 0.11 27.60 11.08
CA THR A 280 1.46 27.78 10.54
C THR A 280 1.40 28.51 9.22
N LEU A 281 0.51 28.10 8.30
CA LEU A 281 0.32 28.76 7.02
C LEU A 281 -0.13 30.23 7.15
N SER A 282 -0.95 30.54 8.15
CA SER A 282 -1.38 31.92 8.41
C SER A 282 -0.25 32.81 8.91
N ASN A 283 0.79 32.23 9.51
CA ASN A 283 1.96 32.93 10.04
C ASN A 283 3.15 32.93 9.05
N MET A 284 3.04 32.20 7.94
CA MET A 284 4.05 32.17 6.89
C MET A 284 3.86 33.33 5.91
N ASP A 285 4.97 33.77 5.32
CA ASP A 285 4.91 34.67 4.16
C ASP A 285 4.14 34.00 3.02
N LYS A 286 3.20 34.73 2.42
CA LYS A 286 2.30 34.20 1.39
C LYS A 286 3.05 33.63 0.20
N ASP A 287 4.17 34.23 -0.16
CA ASP A 287 5.03 33.84 -1.29
C ASP A 287 5.97 32.66 -0.97
N SER A 288 6.08 32.25 0.30
CA SER A 288 6.90 31.10 0.68
C SER A 288 6.22 29.79 0.28
N ALA A 289 6.80 29.07 -0.69
CA ALA A 289 6.32 27.74 -1.08
C ALA A 289 6.70 26.64 -0.08
N VAL A 290 7.68 26.89 0.81
CA VAL A 290 8.27 25.85 1.67
C VAL A 290 7.62 25.88 3.05
N PHE A 291 6.94 24.79 3.42
CA PHE A 291 6.39 24.57 4.75
C PHE A 291 7.49 24.10 5.73
N PRO A 292 7.53 24.60 6.98
CA PRO A 292 8.59 24.23 7.93
C PRO A 292 8.65 22.74 8.20
N ALA A 293 9.79 22.10 7.90
CA ALA A 293 10.01 20.67 8.10
C ALA A 293 9.86 20.26 9.57
N SER A 294 10.32 21.10 10.51
CA SER A 294 10.15 20.86 11.95
C SER A 294 8.68 20.74 12.40
N VAL A 295 7.77 21.50 11.76
CA VAL A 295 6.33 21.42 12.04
C VAL A 295 5.74 20.16 11.43
N ALA A 296 6.10 19.83 10.18
CA ALA A 296 5.68 18.58 9.53
C ALA A 296 6.14 17.35 10.33
N TRP A 297 7.40 17.36 10.79
CA TRP A 297 7.95 16.32 11.65
C TRP A 297 7.21 16.20 12.99
N SER A 298 6.87 17.33 13.61
CA SER A 298 6.05 17.35 14.83
C SER A 298 4.65 16.77 14.62
N LEU A 299 4.00 17.08 13.49
CA LEU A 299 2.70 16.49 13.12
C LEU A 299 2.81 14.97 12.96
N TYR A 300 3.87 14.50 12.30
CA TYR A 300 4.13 13.06 12.13
C TYR A 300 4.38 12.35 13.45
N ARG A 301 5.29 12.87 14.26
CA ARG A 301 5.73 12.24 15.51
C ARG A 301 4.70 12.34 16.62
N ASN A 302 4.18 13.55 16.86
CA ASN A 302 3.37 13.84 18.05
C ASN A 302 1.88 13.58 17.82
N LEU A 303 1.37 13.88 16.62
CA LEU A 303 -0.04 13.66 16.27
C LEU A 303 -0.25 12.41 15.42
N GLY A 304 0.84 11.73 15.05
CA GLY A 304 0.80 10.51 14.26
C GLY A 304 0.38 10.75 12.81
N PHE A 305 0.51 11.94 12.24
CA PHE A 305 0.09 12.20 10.85
C PHE A 305 1.05 11.58 9.84
N PRO A 306 0.62 10.65 8.98
CA PRO A 306 1.51 10.12 7.94
C PRO A 306 2.15 11.24 7.11
N LEU A 307 3.45 11.16 6.81
CA LEU A 307 4.16 12.20 6.05
C LEU A 307 3.55 12.41 4.67
N ASP A 308 3.14 11.33 4.01
CA ASP A 308 2.40 11.32 2.76
C ASP A 308 1.07 12.10 2.85
N LEU A 309 0.39 12.01 4.01
CA LEU A 309 -0.82 12.79 4.26
C LEU A 309 -0.50 14.28 4.40
N ILE A 310 0.57 14.62 5.11
CA ILE A 310 1.01 16.01 5.29
C ILE A 310 1.39 16.61 3.94
N ASP A 311 2.19 15.90 3.14
CA ASP A 311 2.61 16.33 1.81
C ASP A 311 1.39 16.60 0.91
N LEU A 312 0.42 15.69 0.90
CA LEU A 312 -0.78 15.86 0.08
C LEU A 312 -1.63 17.05 0.55
N MET A 313 -1.82 17.22 1.87
CA MET A 313 -2.54 18.38 2.43
C MET A 313 -1.86 19.73 2.12
N LEU A 314 -0.53 19.74 1.99
CA LEU A 314 0.25 20.92 1.65
C LEU A 314 0.23 21.19 0.15
N GLU A 315 0.29 20.15 -0.69
CA GLU A 315 0.22 20.24 -2.14
C GLU A 315 -1.09 20.90 -2.61
N GLU A 316 -2.22 20.56 -1.99
CA GLU A 316 -3.52 21.22 -2.22
C GLU A 316 -3.52 22.72 -1.94
N LYS A 317 -2.58 23.18 -1.11
CA LYS A 317 -2.38 24.58 -0.74
C LYS A 317 -1.21 25.23 -1.48
N GLY A 318 -0.62 24.53 -2.46
CA GLY A 318 0.54 24.98 -3.22
C GLY A 318 1.81 25.11 -2.36
N LYS A 319 1.93 24.29 -1.31
CA LYS A 319 3.07 24.25 -0.39
C LYS A 319 3.76 22.90 -0.45
N VAL A 320 5.05 22.86 -0.14
CA VAL A 320 5.87 21.64 -0.11
C VAL A 320 6.75 21.64 1.13
N VAL A 321 7.07 20.46 1.66
CA VAL A 321 8.08 20.31 2.72
C VAL A 321 9.46 20.09 2.08
N ASP A 322 10.51 20.70 2.64
CA ASP A 322 11.88 20.40 2.21
C ASP A 322 12.26 18.97 2.64
N LYS A 323 12.34 18.07 1.65
CA LYS A 323 12.69 16.65 1.87
C LYS A 323 14.10 16.46 2.45
N LYS A 324 15.04 17.36 2.17
CA LYS A 324 16.40 17.26 2.74
C LYS A 324 16.39 17.60 4.22
N GLU A 325 15.69 18.66 4.60
CA GLU A 325 15.55 19.05 6.01
C GLU A 325 14.78 17.97 6.80
N MET A 326 13.74 17.38 6.19
CA MET A 326 13.03 16.24 6.78
C MET A 326 13.92 15.03 7.01
N ALA A 327 14.77 14.67 6.04
CA ALA A 327 15.71 13.55 6.18
C ALA A 327 16.74 13.79 7.29
N VAL A 328 17.18 15.04 7.50
CA VAL A 328 18.05 15.41 8.62
C VAL A 328 17.34 15.21 9.96
N LEU A 329 16.08 15.65 10.08
CA LEU A 329 15.29 15.45 11.30
C LEU A 329 15.02 13.97 11.61
N GLU A 330 14.83 13.16 10.56
CA GLU A 330 14.67 11.71 10.68
C GLU A 330 15.96 11.03 11.14
N ASP A 331 17.11 11.38 10.56
CA ASP A 331 18.43 10.84 10.95
C ASP A 331 18.83 11.28 12.38
N GLU A 332 18.59 12.54 12.75
CA GLU A 332 18.76 13.03 14.12
C GLU A 332 17.90 12.24 15.11
N TYR A 333 16.65 11.94 14.73
CA TYR A 333 15.75 11.17 15.56
C TYR A 333 16.19 9.69 15.68
N GLU A 334 16.60 9.04 14.61
CA GLU A 334 17.10 7.67 14.67
C GLU A 334 18.37 7.58 15.53
N LYS A 335 19.27 8.57 15.45
CA LYS A 335 20.43 8.66 16.35
C LYS A 335 20.00 8.79 17.81
N LEU A 336 19.01 9.63 18.10
CA LEU A 336 18.47 9.76 19.46
C LEU A 336 17.79 8.46 19.93
N ARG A 337 17.10 7.75 19.05
CA ARG A 337 16.46 6.46 19.34
C ARG A 337 17.50 5.38 19.66
N LEU A 338 18.54 5.27 18.84
CA LEU A 338 19.66 4.34 19.06
C LEU A 338 20.43 4.69 20.34
N GLN A 339 20.66 5.97 20.63
CA GLN A 339 21.27 6.41 21.88
C GLN A 339 20.39 6.08 23.09
N SER A 340 19.07 6.24 22.98
CA SER A 340 18.15 5.82 24.04
C SER A 340 18.08 4.31 24.22
N GLU A 341 18.28 3.51 23.17
CA GLU A 341 18.36 2.05 23.24
C GLU A 341 19.71 1.55 23.80
N GLU A 342 20.80 2.29 23.59
CA GLU A 342 22.11 2.05 24.22
C GLU A 342 22.12 2.40 25.71
N ASP A 343 21.40 3.46 26.12
CA ASP A 343 21.25 3.86 27.54
C ASP A 343 20.22 2.98 28.29
N ASP A 344 19.30 2.31 27.57
CA ASP A 344 18.32 1.35 28.11
C ASP A 344 18.89 -0.08 28.20
N GLY A 345 20.17 -0.29 27.85
CA GLY A 345 20.90 -1.54 28.09
C GLY A 345 20.96 -1.97 29.57
N ASP A 346 20.57 -1.08 30.49
CA ASP A 346 20.44 -1.34 31.93
C ASP A 346 18.97 -1.38 32.43
N ARG A 347 17.99 -1.37 31.51
CA ARG A 347 16.54 -1.37 31.81
C ARG A 347 15.74 -2.35 30.95
N VAL A 348 16.27 -3.56 30.80
CA VAL A 348 15.46 -4.74 30.43
C VAL A 348 14.51 -5.07 31.59
N ASN A 349 13.36 -4.39 31.71
CA ASN A 349 12.18 -4.80 32.49
C ASN A 349 11.01 -3.79 32.37
N GLN A 350 10.64 -3.36 31.15
CA GLN A 350 9.30 -2.80 30.95
C GLN A 350 8.48 -3.75 30.09
N LEU A 351 7.56 -4.45 30.75
CA LEU A 351 6.54 -5.27 30.11
C LEU A 351 5.62 -4.35 29.30
N ASP A 352 5.36 -4.70 28.04
CA ASP A 352 4.41 -3.97 27.22
C ASP A 352 2.98 -4.06 27.78
N LEU A 353 2.10 -3.18 27.30
CA LEU A 353 0.71 -3.07 27.75
C LEU A 353 -0.08 -4.39 27.60
N HIS A 354 0.27 -5.20 26.61
CA HIS A 354 -0.36 -6.49 26.36
C HIS A 354 0.07 -7.55 27.38
N SER A 355 1.36 -7.58 27.70
CA SER A 355 1.98 -8.43 28.71
C SER A 355 1.47 -8.10 30.11
N LEU A 356 1.28 -6.81 30.41
CA LEU A 356 0.66 -6.36 31.67
C LEU A 356 -0.80 -6.81 31.78
N ALA A 357 -1.59 -6.69 30.71
CA ALA A 357 -2.97 -7.16 30.69
C ALA A 357 -3.08 -8.68 30.84
N GLU A 358 -2.16 -9.45 30.23
CA GLU A 358 -2.10 -10.90 30.35
C GLU A 358 -1.75 -11.34 31.78
N LEU A 359 -0.76 -10.73 32.42
CA LEU A 359 -0.41 -11.02 33.82
C LEU A 359 -1.56 -10.70 34.78
N GLN A 360 -2.30 -9.63 34.51
CA GLN A 360 -3.49 -9.27 35.28
C GLN A 360 -4.62 -10.29 35.11
N SER A 361 -4.81 -10.81 33.89
CA SER A 361 -5.78 -11.89 33.62
C SER A 361 -5.41 -13.22 34.29
N ARG A 362 -4.11 -13.47 34.49
CA ARG A 362 -3.57 -14.65 35.18
C ARG A 362 -3.53 -14.51 36.70
N GLY A 363 -4.00 -13.38 37.24
CA GLY A 363 -4.06 -13.14 38.69
C GLY A 363 -2.69 -12.98 39.34
N VAL A 364 -1.66 -12.59 38.58
CA VAL A 364 -0.33 -12.34 39.14
C VAL A 364 -0.39 -11.09 40.02
N PRO A 365 -0.05 -11.17 41.32
CA PRO A 365 -0.13 -10.03 42.21
C PRO A 365 0.87 -8.94 41.80
N HIS A 366 0.48 -7.68 41.97
CA HIS A 366 1.39 -6.55 41.78
C HIS A 366 2.57 -6.65 42.75
N THR A 367 3.73 -6.14 42.33
CA THR A 367 4.89 -5.97 43.21
C THR A 367 4.52 -5.09 44.39
N ASP A 368 4.78 -5.57 45.61
CA ASP A 368 4.60 -4.78 46.83
C ASP A 368 5.72 -3.74 46.93
N ASP A 369 5.39 -2.54 46.48
CA ASP A 369 6.29 -1.39 46.45
C ASP A 369 6.22 -0.55 47.74
N SER A 370 5.42 -0.95 48.74
CA SER A 370 5.31 -0.23 50.00
C SER A 370 6.64 0.04 50.73
N PRO A 371 7.69 -0.82 50.65
CA PRO A 371 8.98 -0.55 51.27
C PRO A 371 9.71 0.66 50.68
N LYS A 372 9.44 1.05 49.42
CA LYS A 372 10.04 2.23 48.77
C LYS A 372 9.68 3.54 49.48
N TYR A 373 8.58 3.56 50.23
CA TYR A 373 8.04 4.74 50.90
C TYR A 373 8.28 4.74 52.43
N CYS A 374 8.97 3.73 52.96
CA CYS A 374 9.31 3.63 54.39
C CYS A 374 10.64 4.34 54.71
N TYR A 375 10.62 5.67 54.72
CA TYR A 375 11.72 6.50 55.19
C TYR A 375 11.27 7.53 56.22
N SER A 376 12.17 7.89 57.13
CA SER A 376 11.96 8.92 58.16
C SER A 376 13.05 9.98 58.07
N LEU A 377 12.73 11.24 58.34
CA LEU A 377 13.70 12.33 58.29
C LEU A 377 14.52 12.32 59.58
N GLY A 378 15.83 12.08 59.49
CA GLY A 378 16.73 12.05 60.63
C GLY A 378 17.02 13.45 61.18
N PRO A 379 17.55 13.55 62.42
CA PRO A 379 17.86 14.83 63.09
C PRO A 379 18.86 15.71 62.32
N ASN A 380 19.60 15.13 61.38
CA ASN A 380 20.63 15.78 60.58
C ASN A 380 20.07 16.26 59.21
N GLY A 381 18.75 16.16 59.00
CA GLY A 381 18.08 16.53 57.75
C GLY A 381 18.22 15.50 56.62
N GLN A 382 18.78 14.32 56.88
CA GLN A 382 18.90 13.24 55.90
C GLN A 382 17.81 12.18 56.12
N TYR A 383 17.21 11.69 55.04
CA TYR A 383 16.22 10.61 55.09
C TYR A 383 16.89 9.27 55.40
N VAL A 384 16.39 8.57 56.42
CA VAL A 384 16.85 7.26 56.86
C VAL A 384 15.77 6.24 56.52
N THR A 385 16.11 5.30 55.63
CA THR A 385 15.29 4.13 55.31
C THR A 385 15.49 3.07 56.39
N THR A 386 14.41 2.57 56.98
CA THR A 386 14.47 1.42 57.90
C THR A 386 14.85 0.18 57.09
N GLN A 387 16.11 -0.26 57.19
CA GLN A 387 16.51 -1.57 56.66
C GLN A 387 15.79 -2.67 57.48
N GLN A 388 14.83 -3.34 56.86
CA GLN A 388 14.47 -4.70 57.24
C GLN A 388 15.05 -5.63 56.17
N HIS A 389 16.04 -6.44 56.56
CA HIS A 389 16.51 -7.56 55.76
C HIS A 389 15.47 -8.67 55.80
N ALA A 390 14.91 -9.01 54.63
CA ALA A 390 14.82 -10.35 54.03
C ALA A 390 13.90 -10.28 52.81
#